data_AF-A0A849IX89-F1
#
_entry.id   AF-A0A849IX89-F1
#
_cell.length_a   1.000
_cell.length_b   1.000
_cell.length_c   1.000
_cell.angle_alpha   90.00
_cell.angle_beta   90.00
_cell.angle_gamma   90.00
#
_symmetry.space_group_name_H-M   'P 1'
#
loop_
_entity.id
_entity.type
_entity.pdbx_description
1 polymer ?
#
loop_
_entity_poly.entity_id
_entity_poly.type
_entity_poly.pdbx_seq_one_letter_code
_entity_poly.pdbx_strand_id
1 'polypeptide(L)' 'AFSTMAHNLARWVVDIGLPEQLPARTTTGRLRRCLFCAPGRRIHSARRVSAHLPERGPWQQLFLYSLRQIGSAT' A
#
# COMPACT_ATOMS: atom_id res chain seq x y z
N ALA A 1 9.70 9.08 -18.29
CA ALA A 1 10.06 9.40 -16.88
C ALA A 1 9.00 8.91 -15.88
N PHE A 2 7.74 9.35 -15.96
CA PHE A 2 6.71 9.01 -14.96
C PHE A 2 6.44 7.51 -14.77
N SER A 3 6.42 6.74 -15.86
CA SER A 3 6.23 5.27 -15.80
C SER A 3 7.31 4.59 -14.95
N THR A 4 8.58 4.98 -15.14
CA THR A 4 9.72 4.46 -14.38
C THR A 4 9.63 4.83 -12.90
N MET A 5 9.27 6.07 -12.58
CA MET A 5 9.07 6.50 -11.20
C MET A 5 7.95 5.73 -10.52
N ALA A 6 6.79 5.60 -11.19
CA ALA A 6 5.66 4.83 -10.66
C ALA A 6 6.04 3.36 -10.41
N HIS A 7 6.82 2.75 -11.31
CA HIS A 7 7.33 1.39 -11.13
C HIS A 7 8.28 1.27 -9.92
N ASN A 8 9.22 2.21 -9.78
CA ASN A 8 10.15 2.22 -8.65
C ASN A 8 9.43 2.42 -7.31
N LEU A 9 8.47 3.35 -7.25
CA LEU A 9 7.63 3.56 -6.06
C LEU A 9 6.83 2.30 -5.73
N ALA A 10 6.27 1.62 -6.73
CA ALA A 10 5.56 0.37 -6.52
C ALA A 10 6.48 -0.75 -5.99
N ARG A 11 7.74 -0.81 -6.45
CA ARG A 11 8.75 -1.74 -5.92
C ARG A 11 9.10 -1.42 -4.47
N TRP A 12 9.33 -0.17 -4.12
CA TRP A 12 9.62 0.23 -2.74
C TRP A 12 8.47 -0.06 -1.77
N VAL A 13 7.21 0.08 -2.20
CA VAL A 13 6.05 -0.32 -1.37
C VAL A 13 6.12 -1.81 -1.03
N VAL A 14 6.61 -2.68 -1.91
CA VAL A 14 6.80 -4.11 -1.63
C VAL A 14 8.00 -4.31 -0.71
N ASP A 15 9.15 -3.74 -1.08
CA ASP A 15 10.42 -3.99 -0.40
C ASP A 15 10.41 -3.45 1.06
N ILE A 16 9.76 -2.31 1.30
CA ILE A 16 9.67 -1.67 2.62
C ILE A 16 8.37 -2.05 3.33
N GLY A 17 7.24 -2.00 2.62
CA GLY A 17 5.92 -2.13 3.23
C GLY A 17 5.46 -3.57 3.42
N LEU A 18 5.97 -4.52 2.63
CA LEU A 18 5.49 -5.90 2.62
C LEU A 18 6.62 -6.93 2.76
N PRO A 19 7.58 -6.74 3.71
CA PRO A 19 8.59 -7.75 3.96
C PRO A 19 7.90 -9.08 4.25
N GLU A 20 8.32 -10.14 3.53
CA GLU A 20 7.83 -11.52 3.65
C GLU A 20 6.34 -11.76 3.32
N GLN A 21 5.51 -10.72 3.19
CA GLN A 21 4.09 -10.84 2.87
C GLN A 21 3.86 -11.06 1.37
N LEU A 22 4.71 -10.49 0.53
CA LEU A 22 4.70 -10.75 -0.91
C LEU A 22 6.12 -10.99 -1.43
N PRO A 23 6.29 -11.80 -2.49
CA PRO A 23 7.57 -11.94 -3.16
C PRO A 23 8.06 -10.58 -3.68
N ALA A 24 9.38 -10.33 -3.63
CA ALA A 24 10.00 -9.12 -4.18
C ALA A 24 9.64 -8.88 -5.66
N ARG A 25 9.39 -9.95 -6.42
CA ARG A 25 8.94 -9.90 -7.83
C ARG A 25 7.42 -9.73 -7.99
N THR A 26 6.74 -9.09 -7.04
CA THR A 26 5.31 -8.83 -7.18
C THR A 26 5.03 -7.84 -8.31
N THR A 27 4.18 -8.22 -9.24
CA THR A 27 3.77 -7.38 -10.38
C THR A 27 2.97 -6.16 -9.94
N THR A 28 3.21 -5.01 -10.57
CA THR A 28 2.46 -3.75 -10.37
C THR A 28 0.94 -3.94 -10.52
N GLY A 29 0.49 -4.88 -11.36
CA GLY A 29 -0.94 -5.21 -11.50
C GLY A 29 -1.57 -5.76 -10.22
N ARG A 30 -0.83 -6.58 -9.45
CA ARG A 30 -1.31 -7.10 -8.16
C ARG A 30 -1.38 -5.99 -7.12
N LEU A 31 -0.37 -5.13 -7.06
CA LEU A 31 -0.33 -3.99 -6.14
C LEU A 31 -1.46 -3.00 -6.42
N ARG A 32 -1.81 -2.77 -7.69
CA ARG A 32 -2.99 -1.97 -8.03
C ARG A 32 -4.28 -2.55 -7.45
N ARG A 33 -4.53 -3.85 -7.65
CA ARG A 33 -5.74 -4.50 -7.11
C ARG A 33 -5.82 -4.51 -5.59
N CYS A 34 -4.68 -4.70 -4.93
CA CYS A 34 -4.66 -4.93 -3.48
C CYS A 34 -4.43 -3.66 -2.65
N LEU A 35 -3.70 -2.67 -3.18
CA LEU A 35 -3.20 -1.53 -2.40
C LEU A 35 -3.54 -0.17 -3.03
N PHE A 36 -3.28 0.02 -4.33
CA PHE A 36 -3.36 1.36 -4.94
C PHE A 36 -4.75 1.72 -5.48
N CYS A 37 -5.55 0.72 -5.82
CA CYS A 37 -6.92 0.87 -6.28
C CYS A 37 -7.91 0.18 -5.32
N ALA A 38 -7.49 -0.06 -4.08
CA ALA A 38 -8.37 -0.60 -3.06
C ALA A 38 -9.55 0.38 -2.85
N PRO A 39 -10.80 -0.09 -2.87
CA PRO A 39 -11.94 0.75 -2.56
C PRO A 39 -11.79 1.25 -1.14
N GLY A 40 -11.82 2.57 -0.94
CA GLY A 40 -11.61 3.18 0.36
C GLY A 40 -11.44 4.68 0.27
N ARG A 41 -11.56 5.36 1.40
CA ARG A 41 -11.41 6.80 1.49
C ARG A 41 -10.32 7.16 2.48
N ARG A 42 -9.30 7.87 2.00
CA ARG A 42 -8.34 8.55 2.86
C ARG A 42 -8.92 9.90 3.27
N ILE A 43 -8.95 10.17 4.56
CA ILE A 43 -9.42 11.42 5.16
C ILE A 43 -8.25 12.04 5.93
N HIS A 44 -8.12 13.36 5.81
CA HIS A 44 -7.19 14.15 6.60
C HIS A 44 -8.00 15.08 7.51
N SER A 45 -7.77 15.02 8.82
CA SER A 45 -8.42 15.90 9.79
C SER A 45 -7.41 16.40 10.80
N ALA A 46 -7.35 17.72 10.99
CA ALA A 46 -6.31 18.41 11.75
C ALA A 46 -4.90 17.94 11.34
N ARG A 47 -4.26 17.07 12.15
CA ARG A 47 -2.93 16.47 11.89
C ARG A 47 -2.99 14.94 11.79
N ARG A 48 -4.18 14.35 11.65
CA ARG A 48 -4.40 12.90 11.59
C ARG A 48 -4.82 12.48 10.19
N VAL A 49 -4.14 11.46 9.67
CA VAL A 49 -4.55 10.74 8.46
C VAL A 49 -5.31 9.49 8.91
N SER A 50 -6.55 9.36 8.43
CA SER A 50 -7.37 8.17 8.65
C SER A 50 -7.74 7.54 7.31
N ALA A 51 -7.79 6.22 7.23
CA ALA A 51 -8.25 5.50 6.05
C ALA A 51 -9.49 4.67 6.41
N HIS A 52 -10.61 4.95 5.75
CA HIS A 52 -11.80 4.11 5.82
C HIS A 52 -11.71 3.08 4.69
N LEU A 53 -11.54 1.82 5.07
CA LEU A 53 -11.53 0.69 4.17
C LEU A 53 -12.83 -0.10 4.39
N PRO A 54 -13.36 -0.77 3.35
CA PRO A 54 -14.48 -1.68 3.51
C PRO A 54 -14.11 -2.76 4.51
N GLU A 55 -15.00 -2.99 5.46
CA GLU A 55 -14.84 -4.02 6.48
C GLU A 55 -14.73 -5.39 5.80
N ARG A 56 -13.73 -6.18 6.20
CA ARG A 56 -13.47 -7.54 5.70
C ARG A 56 -13.15 -7.62 4.20
N GLY A 57 -12.66 -6.54 3.60
CA GLY A 57 -12.15 -6.57 2.23
C GLY A 57 -10.99 -7.58 2.10
N PRO A 58 -10.85 -8.28 0.95
CA PRO A 58 -9.87 -9.36 0.77
C PRO A 58 -8.41 -8.90 0.95
N TRP A 59 -8.15 -7.60 0.82
CA TRP A 59 -6.80 -7.01 0.89
C TRP A 59 -6.61 -6.09 2.11
N GLN A 60 -7.58 -6.02 3.01
CA GLN A 60 -7.56 -5.10 4.16
C GLN A 60 -6.32 -5.29 5.03
N GLN A 61 -6.00 -6.53 5.38
CA GLN A 61 -4.84 -6.84 6.22
C GLN A 61 -3.52 -6.47 5.53
N LEU A 62 -3.41 -6.76 4.22
CA LEU A 62 -2.22 -6.43 3.44
C LEU A 62 -1.99 -4.91 3.38
N PHE A 63 -3.06 -4.15 3.16
CA PHE A 63 -3.00 -2.69 3.15
C PHE A 63 -2.57 -2.12 4.51
N LEU A 64 -3.23 -2.54 5.60
CA LEU A 64 -2.91 -2.07 6.95
C LEU A 64 -1.48 -2.44 7.37
N TYR A 65 -1.02 -3.65 7.02
CA TYR A 65 0.35 -4.07 7.26
C TYR A 65 1.34 -3.16 6.53
N SER A 66 1.10 -2.90 5.24
CA SER A 66 1.98 -2.02 4.46
C SER A 66 2.07 -0.59 5.00
N LEU A 67 0.94 -0.02 5.42
CA LEU A 67 0.92 1.31 6.04
C LEU A 67 1.70 1.34 7.34
N ARG A 68 1.56 0.30 8.17
CA ARG A 68 2.26 0.20 9.45
C ARG A 68 3.77 0.15 9.23
N GLN A 69 4.23 -0.71 8.32
CA GLN A 69 5.67 -0.90 8.08
C GLN A 69 6.33 0.34 7.48
N ILE A 70 5.68 0.98 6.49
CA ILE A 70 6.19 2.22 5.91
C ILE A 70 6.23 3.33 6.96
N GLY A 71 5.20 3.42 7.81
CA GLY A 71 5.14 4.42 8.88
C GLY A 71 6.16 4.21 10.00
N SER A 72 6.63 2.97 10.23
CA SER A 72 7.68 2.68 11.21
C SER A 72 9.10 2.77 10.64
N ALA A 73 9.26 2.81 9.32
CA ALA A 73 10.56 2.92 8.66
C ALA A 73 11.07 4.38 8.54
N THR A 74 10.25 5.36 8.94
CA THR A 74 10.57 6.80 8.93
C THR A 74 10.67 7.31 10.37
#